data_AF-A0A4Y7T6Q6-F1
#
_entry.id   AF-A0A4Y7T6Q6-F1
#
_cell.length_a   1.000
_cell.length_b   1.000
_cell.length_c   1.000
_cell.angle_alpha   90.00
_cell.angle_beta   90.00
_cell.angle_gamma   90.00
#
_symmetry.space_group_name_H-M   'P 1'
#
loop_
_entity.id
_entity.type
_entity.pdbx_description
1 polymer ?
#
loop_
_entity_poly.entity_id
_entity_poly.type
_entity_poly.pdbx_seq_one_letter_code
_entity_poly.pdbx_strand_id
1 'polypeptide(L)'
;MGSAHLSASERFLQGSDLLKKGGVSPWRIPLIRIFQKYPVVWHKLVEENLTSPDREAELESFLSNIPVIRSVTVLESIVDPFVLDLGNHHPRLVVLHLQRILLGQLNLVFACPMTHVAPRGLRSGTTSGKALVRFEMANLPCKADSSNTTPKVVLRALRMLEPPTPKDAEFASLIFKEGQLIQKYDVRTGMTTGPRSTTRMVEDRFVLPSSRKLLEETYLREINPA
;
A
#
# COMPACT_ATOMS: atom_id res chain seq x y z
N MET A 1 -28.38 -11.99 4.22
CA MET A 1 -28.31 -11.34 2.90
C MET A 1 -27.39 -12.19 2.04
N GLY A 2 -27.88 -12.64 0.88
CA GLY A 2 -27.25 -13.70 0.09
C GLY A 2 -25.82 -13.36 -0.33
N SER A 3 -24.88 -14.21 0.04
CA SER A 3 -23.51 -14.17 -0.48
C SER A 3 -23.56 -14.55 -1.95
N ALA A 4 -23.70 -13.56 -2.83
CA ALA A 4 -23.36 -13.73 -4.24
C ALA A 4 -21.93 -14.30 -4.27
N HIS A 5 -21.79 -15.52 -4.76
CA HIS A 5 -20.47 -16.13 -4.95
C HIS A 5 -19.74 -15.30 -6.01
N LEU A 6 -18.93 -14.34 -5.56
CA LEU A 6 -18.03 -13.60 -6.43
C LEU A 6 -17.20 -14.59 -7.24
N SER A 7 -17.06 -14.33 -8.54
CA SER A 7 -16.12 -15.05 -9.40
C SER A 7 -14.69 -14.93 -8.87
N ALA A 8 -13.79 -15.82 -9.29
CA ALA A 8 -12.38 -15.74 -8.91
C ALA A 8 -11.77 -14.39 -9.35
N SER A 9 -12.12 -13.91 -10.54
CA SER A 9 -11.68 -12.62 -11.08
C SER A 9 -12.18 -11.43 -10.25
N GLU A 10 -13.44 -11.44 -9.83
CA GLU A 10 -13.97 -10.39 -8.93
C GLU A 10 -13.31 -10.44 -7.56
N ARG A 11 -13.05 -11.64 -7.03
CA ARG A 11 -12.34 -11.79 -5.75
C ARG A 11 -10.92 -11.26 -5.83
N PHE A 12 -10.22 -11.51 -6.94
CA PHE A 12 -8.88 -11.00 -7.25
C PHE A 12 -8.87 -9.48 -7.40
N LEU A 13 -9.81 -8.91 -8.17
CA LEU A 13 -9.94 -7.45 -8.34
C LEU A 13 -10.23 -6.74 -7.01
N GLN A 14 -11.02 -7.38 -6.14
CA GLN A 14 -11.33 -6.90 -4.79
C GLN A 14 -10.25 -7.26 -3.76
N GLY A 15 -9.23 -8.04 -4.14
CA GLY A 15 -8.15 -8.55 -3.29
C GLY A 15 -8.61 -9.43 -2.12
N SER A 16 -9.84 -9.95 -2.18
CA SER A 16 -10.44 -10.77 -1.12
C SER A 16 -9.91 -12.20 -1.09
N ASP A 17 -9.44 -12.70 -2.23
CA ASP A 17 -8.71 -13.95 -2.40
C ASP A 17 -7.33 -13.93 -1.70
N LEU A 18 -6.79 -12.74 -1.41
CA LEU A 18 -5.49 -12.56 -0.76
C LEU A 18 -5.57 -12.64 0.77
N LEU A 19 -6.77 -12.80 1.35
CA LEU A 19 -7.00 -12.79 2.79
C LEU A 19 -7.26 -14.19 3.35
N LYS A 20 -6.82 -14.42 4.59
CA LYS A 20 -7.15 -15.62 5.37
C LYS A 20 -8.66 -15.69 5.64
N LYS A 21 -9.16 -16.88 5.98
CA LYS A 21 -10.50 -17.08 6.52
C LYS A 21 -10.68 -16.14 7.73
N GLY A 22 -11.64 -15.21 7.63
CA GLY A 22 -11.82 -14.10 8.58
C GLY A 22 -11.58 -12.71 7.98
N GLY A 23 -10.95 -12.61 6.81
CA GLY A 23 -10.97 -11.41 5.97
C GLY A 23 -10.15 -10.22 6.47
N VAL A 24 -9.21 -10.40 7.41
CA VAL A 24 -8.43 -9.29 8.00
C VAL A 24 -6.95 -9.38 7.69
N SER A 25 -6.39 -10.58 7.66
CA SER A 25 -4.95 -10.80 7.47
C SER A 25 -4.66 -11.40 6.11
N PRO A 26 -3.58 -11.02 5.42
CA PRO A 26 -3.16 -11.69 4.21
C PRO A 26 -2.81 -13.15 4.50
N TRP A 27 -3.13 -14.07 3.59
CA TRP A 27 -2.71 -15.48 3.72
C TRP A 27 -1.26 -15.68 3.27
N ARG A 28 -0.76 -14.81 2.40
CA ARG A 28 0.60 -14.86 1.87
C ARG A 28 1.65 -14.76 2.98
N ILE A 29 2.65 -15.62 2.91
CA ILE A 29 3.87 -15.53 3.72
C ILE A 29 4.94 -14.85 2.84
N PRO A 30 5.47 -13.67 3.23
CA PRO A 30 6.51 -13.00 2.45
C PRO A 30 7.79 -13.86 2.33
N LEU A 31 8.47 -13.79 1.19
CA LEU A 31 9.72 -14.52 0.92
C LEU A 31 10.79 -14.24 1.98
N ILE A 32 10.91 -12.99 2.42
CA ILE A 32 11.82 -12.61 3.50
C ILE A 32 11.51 -13.34 4.82
N ARG A 33 10.23 -13.67 5.08
CA ARG A 33 9.83 -14.47 6.26
C ARG A 33 10.11 -15.95 6.06
N ILE A 34 9.98 -16.46 4.84
CA ILE A 34 10.36 -17.83 4.48
C ILE A 34 11.86 -18.00 4.70
N PHE A 35 12.67 -17.10 4.13
CA PHE A 35 14.12 -17.07 4.32
C PHE A 35 14.51 -17.06 5.80
N GLN A 36 13.93 -16.17 6.61
CA GLN A 36 14.26 -16.05 8.04
C GLN A 36 13.88 -17.24 8.92
N LYS A 37 12.76 -17.93 8.61
CA LYS A 37 12.13 -18.87 9.55
C LYS A 37 12.06 -20.31 9.04
N TYR A 38 12.19 -20.51 7.73
CA TYR A 38 11.97 -21.79 7.07
C TYR A 38 13.05 -22.04 6.01
N PRO A 39 14.34 -22.17 6.41
CA PRO A 39 15.45 -22.34 5.46
C PRO A 39 15.28 -23.55 4.55
N VAL A 40 14.72 -24.65 5.06
CA VAL A 40 14.41 -25.85 4.24
C VAL A 40 13.41 -25.54 3.12
N VAL A 41 12.40 -24.71 3.39
CA VAL A 41 11.42 -24.29 2.38
C VAL A 41 12.08 -23.35 1.39
N TRP A 42 12.94 -22.44 1.86
CA TRP A 42 13.69 -21.55 0.99
C TRP A 42 14.56 -22.31 -0.03
N HIS A 43 15.34 -23.30 0.43
CA HIS A 43 16.16 -24.11 -0.47
C HIS A 43 15.33 -24.84 -1.53
N LYS A 44 14.17 -25.38 -1.17
CA LYS A 44 13.25 -25.98 -2.15
C LYS A 44 12.73 -24.98 -3.18
N LEU A 45 12.41 -23.75 -2.77
CA LEU A 45 12.00 -22.70 -3.71
C LEU A 45 13.13 -22.36 -4.70
N VAL A 46 14.39 -22.41 -4.26
CA VAL A 46 15.56 -22.22 -5.13
C VAL A 46 15.73 -23.40 -6.07
N GLU A 47 15.67 -24.64 -5.57
CA GLU A 47 15.78 -25.89 -6.35
C GLU A 47 14.70 -25.96 -7.45
N GLU A 48 13.47 -25.51 -7.15
CA GLU A 48 12.36 -25.49 -8.09
C GLU A 48 12.37 -24.26 -9.04
N ASN A 49 13.41 -23.41 -8.99
CA ASN A 49 13.52 -22.17 -9.78
C ASN A 49 12.37 -21.18 -9.54
N LEU A 50 11.74 -21.23 -8.36
CA LEU A 50 10.69 -20.29 -7.94
C LEU A 50 11.27 -19.02 -7.30
N THR A 51 12.53 -19.05 -6.89
CA THR A 51 13.33 -17.89 -6.48
C THR A 51 14.78 -18.06 -6.96
N SER A 52 15.55 -16.96 -7.01
CA SER A 52 16.96 -16.99 -7.47
C SER A 52 17.92 -17.10 -6.27
N PRO A 53 19.02 -17.87 -6.38
CA PRO A 53 20.12 -17.84 -5.41
C PRO A 53 20.67 -16.43 -5.17
N ASP A 54 20.66 -15.56 -6.18
CA ASP A 54 21.14 -14.17 -6.06
C ASP A 54 20.31 -13.36 -5.04
N ARG A 55 19.05 -13.77 -4.82
CA ARG A 55 18.18 -13.15 -3.82
C ARG A 55 18.57 -13.47 -2.40
N GLU A 56 19.24 -14.59 -2.18
CA GLU A 56 19.68 -15.00 -0.86
C GLU A 56 20.69 -14.00 -0.31
N ALA A 57 21.77 -13.75 -1.06
CA ALA A 57 22.80 -12.78 -0.70
C ALA A 57 22.21 -11.36 -0.50
N GLU A 58 21.24 -10.99 -1.34
CA GLU A 58 20.54 -9.72 -1.18
C GLU A 58 19.71 -9.64 0.10
N LEU A 59 18.95 -10.69 0.42
CA LEU A 59 18.15 -10.78 1.64
C LEU A 59 19.04 -10.78 2.89
N GLU A 60 20.16 -11.51 2.88
CA GLU A 60 21.14 -11.49 3.96
C GLU A 60 21.73 -10.09 4.19
N SER A 61 22.16 -9.43 3.11
CA SER A 61 22.67 -8.05 3.17
C SER A 61 21.60 -7.09 3.68
N PHE A 62 20.36 -7.20 3.22
CA PHE A 62 19.26 -6.36 3.68
C PHE A 62 18.95 -6.58 5.17
N LEU A 63 18.90 -7.83 5.61
CA LEU A 63 18.56 -8.23 6.97
C LEU A 63 19.62 -7.87 8.00
N SER A 64 20.90 -7.98 7.63
CA SER A 64 22.00 -7.54 8.48
C SER A 64 21.96 -6.03 8.77
N ASN A 65 21.40 -5.24 7.85
CA ASN A 65 21.25 -3.79 8.00
C ASN A 65 19.95 -3.33 8.67
N ILE A 66 18.90 -4.18 8.74
CA ILE A 66 17.58 -3.81 9.25
C ILE A 66 17.05 -4.89 10.23
N PRO A 67 17.32 -4.76 11.53
CA PRO A 67 17.07 -5.83 12.51
C PRO A 67 15.57 -6.06 12.85
N VAL A 68 14.64 -5.17 12.46
CA VAL A 68 13.23 -5.30 12.89
C VAL A 68 12.23 -5.07 11.75
N ILE A 69 11.81 -6.17 11.11
CA ILE A 69 10.73 -6.19 10.08
C ILE A 69 9.35 -6.41 10.72
N ARG A 70 9.24 -6.60 12.04
CA ARG A 70 7.95 -7.00 12.68
C ARG A 70 6.80 -6.03 12.44
N SER A 71 7.06 -4.74 12.29
CA SER A 71 6.06 -3.69 12.04
C SER A 71 6.11 -3.12 10.61
N VAL A 72 6.65 -3.88 9.67
CA VAL A 72 6.86 -3.44 8.29
C VAL A 72 6.02 -4.29 7.35
N THR A 73 5.25 -3.65 6.47
CA THR A 73 4.51 -4.35 5.43
C THR A 73 5.48 -4.75 4.33
N VAL A 74 5.50 -6.03 3.97
CA VAL A 74 6.36 -6.55 2.90
C VAL A 74 5.52 -6.79 1.66
N LEU A 75 5.96 -6.23 0.54
CA LEU A 75 5.36 -6.36 -0.78
C LEU A 75 6.34 -7.11 -1.68
N GLU A 76 5.93 -8.24 -2.22
CA GLU A 76 6.75 -8.95 -3.21
C GLU A 76 6.67 -8.26 -4.58
N SER A 77 5.54 -7.60 -4.87
CA SER A 77 5.38 -6.73 -6.02
C SER A 77 4.69 -5.43 -5.63
N ILE A 78 5.06 -4.33 -6.29
CA ILE A 78 4.45 -3.02 -6.05
C ILE A 78 2.96 -3.00 -6.46
N VAL A 79 2.52 -3.91 -7.34
CA VAL A 79 1.12 -4.00 -7.77
C VAL A 79 0.26 -4.83 -6.81
N ASP A 80 0.88 -5.53 -5.86
CA ASP A 80 0.15 -6.41 -4.95
C ASP A 80 -0.68 -5.59 -3.96
N PRO A 81 -1.94 -6.00 -3.72
CA PRO A 81 -2.72 -5.46 -2.61
C PRO A 81 -2.06 -5.75 -1.26
N PHE A 82 -2.21 -4.82 -0.31
CA PHE A 82 -1.68 -4.96 1.04
C PHE A 82 -2.57 -4.31 2.08
N VAL A 83 -2.43 -4.79 3.32
CA VAL A 83 -3.14 -4.22 4.46
C VAL A 83 -2.40 -2.97 4.94
N LEU A 84 -3.11 -1.85 4.90
CA LEU A 84 -2.69 -0.58 5.46
C LEU A 84 -3.35 -0.39 6.83
N ASP A 85 -2.51 -0.28 7.85
CA ASP A 85 -2.95 0.15 9.19
C ASP A 85 -3.21 1.66 9.16
N LEU A 86 -4.48 2.03 9.35
CA LEU A 86 -4.90 3.42 9.29
C LEU A 86 -4.49 4.21 10.54
N GLY A 87 -4.16 3.52 11.64
CA GLY A 87 -3.57 4.08 12.85
C GLY A 87 -2.11 4.52 12.69
N ASN A 88 -1.44 4.06 11.63
CA ASN A 88 -0.04 4.36 11.37
C ASN A 88 0.11 5.46 10.32
N HIS A 89 0.47 6.67 10.76
CA HIS A 89 0.69 7.83 9.90
C HIS A 89 1.96 7.75 9.02
N HIS A 90 2.84 6.78 9.31
CA HIS A 90 4.12 6.58 8.66
C HIS A 90 4.39 5.09 8.41
N PRO A 91 3.52 4.40 7.63
CA PRO A 91 3.67 2.98 7.42
C PRO A 91 4.95 2.74 6.63
N ARG A 92 5.81 1.90 7.22
CA ARG A 92 7.04 1.44 6.59
C ARG A 92 6.72 0.25 5.71
N LEU A 93 7.30 0.26 4.52
CA LEU A 93 7.13 -0.78 3.53
C LEU A 93 8.50 -1.34 3.15
N VAL A 94 8.55 -2.64 2.91
CA VAL A 94 9.63 -3.28 2.16
C VAL A 94 9.06 -3.76 0.84
N VAL A 95 9.64 -3.31 -0.26
CA VAL A 95 9.28 -3.75 -1.61
C VAL A 95 10.41 -4.64 -2.12
N LEU A 96 10.12 -5.93 -2.30
CA LEU A 96 11.04 -6.92 -2.83
C LEU A 96 10.98 -6.88 -4.36
N HIS A 97 11.51 -5.81 -4.96
CA HIS A 97 11.47 -5.63 -6.40
C HIS A 97 12.41 -6.62 -7.12
N LEU A 98 12.09 -7.04 -8.36
CA LEU A 98 12.89 -7.96 -9.19
C LEU A 98 14.40 -7.66 -9.22
N GLN A 99 14.74 -6.38 -9.19
CA GLN A 99 16.11 -5.87 -9.29
C GLN A 99 16.77 -5.61 -7.94
N ARG A 100 15.98 -5.24 -6.92
CA ARG A 100 16.50 -5.03 -5.58
C ARG A 100 15.43 -4.93 -4.49
N ILE A 101 15.83 -5.06 -3.23
CA ILE A 101 15.03 -4.82 -2.04
C ILE A 101 15.07 -3.34 -1.67
N LEU A 102 13.90 -2.76 -1.45
CA LEU A 102 13.75 -1.36 -1.06
C LEU A 102 13.03 -1.23 0.27
N LEU A 103 13.60 -0.44 1.17
CA LEU A 103 12.89 0.06 2.34
C LEU A 103 12.31 1.45 2.03
N GLY A 104 11.00 1.57 2.11
CA GLY A 104 10.26 2.80 1.90
C GLY A 104 9.44 3.19 3.13
N GLN A 105 9.05 4.46 3.19
CA GLN A 105 8.07 4.94 4.15
C GLN A 105 7.03 5.75 3.38
N LEU A 106 5.75 5.39 3.54
CA LEU A 106 4.69 6.19 2.95
C LEU A 106 4.45 7.44 3.78
N ASN A 107 4.18 8.53 3.09
CA ASN A 107 3.82 9.79 3.73
C ASN A 107 2.30 9.96 3.81
N LEU A 108 1.68 9.14 4.66
CA LEU A 108 0.24 9.11 4.86
C LEU A 108 -0.16 9.81 6.15
N VAL A 109 0.02 11.13 6.14
CA VAL A 109 -0.48 11.99 7.22
C VAL A 109 -1.98 12.20 7.02
N PHE A 110 -2.80 11.37 7.66
CA PHE A 110 -4.26 11.53 7.68
C PHE A 110 -4.64 12.45 8.85
N ALA A 111 -5.53 13.42 8.69
CA ALA A 111 -5.90 14.27 9.83
C ALA A 111 -6.47 13.43 11.00
N CYS A 112 -6.20 13.85 12.24
CA CYS A 112 -7.04 13.45 13.36
C CYS A 112 -8.10 14.54 13.53
N PRO A 113 -9.39 14.22 13.75
CA PRO A 113 -10.35 15.22 14.18
C PRO A 113 -9.94 15.71 15.58
N MET A 114 -9.34 16.90 15.66
CA MET A 114 -9.07 17.55 16.95
C MET A 114 -10.33 18.29 17.40
N THR A 115 -10.98 17.78 18.43
CA THR A 115 -11.31 18.69 19.52
C THR A 115 -10.04 18.88 20.34
N HIS A 116 -9.53 20.12 20.36
CA HIS A 116 -8.39 20.61 21.14
C HIS A 116 -6.98 20.10 20.82
N VAL A 117 -6.10 21.05 20.50
CA VAL A 117 -4.64 21.07 20.74
C VAL A 117 -3.99 19.68 20.79
N ALA A 118 -3.54 19.16 19.65
CA ALA A 118 -2.61 18.04 19.66
C ALA A 118 -1.36 18.51 20.42
N PRO A 119 -0.95 17.84 21.50
CA PRO A 119 0.33 18.10 22.12
C PRO A 119 1.40 17.98 21.03
N ARG A 120 2.43 18.85 21.07
CA ARG A 120 3.57 18.73 20.16
C ARG A 120 4.10 17.29 20.22
N GLY A 121 3.86 16.51 19.16
CA GLY A 121 4.28 15.12 19.10
C GLY A 121 3.25 14.15 18.50
N LEU A 122 1.94 14.42 18.58
CA LEU A 122 0.94 13.57 17.92
C LEU A 122 0.66 14.07 16.50
N ARG A 123 1.33 13.45 15.53
CA ARG A 123 1.07 13.66 14.10
C ARG A 123 -0.07 12.75 13.65
N SER A 124 -1.25 13.36 13.52
CA SER A 124 -2.23 13.14 12.44
C SER A 124 -2.18 11.77 11.72
N GLY A 125 -3.11 10.89 12.12
CA GLY A 125 -3.72 9.79 11.38
C GLY A 125 -5.24 9.70 11.72
N THR A 126 -6.01 8.84 11.04
CA THR A 126 -7.08 8.11 11.76
C THR A 126 -6.40 7.36 12.92
N THR A 127 -7.02 7.21 14.08
CA THR A 127 -6.34 6.55 15.22
C THR A 127 -6.54 5.03 15.24
N SER A 128 -7.28 4.50 14.27
CA SER A 128 -7.75 3.12 14.26
C SER A 128 -8.22 2.67 12.87
N GLY A 129 -8.34 1.35 12.68
CA GLY A 129 -8.88 0.71 11.48
C GLY A 129 -7.81 0.15 10.54
N LYS A 130 -8.24 -0.70 9.61
CA LYS A 130 -7.39 -1.33 8.59
C LYS A 130 -8.10 -1.36 7.26
N ALA A 131 -7.40 -0.96 6.21
CA ALA A 131 -7.90 -1.04 4.84
C ALA A 131 -7.01 -1.96 4.00
N LEU A 132 -7.62 -2.73 3.13
CA LEU A 132 -6.92 -3.34 2.01
C LEU A 132 -6.77 -2.28 0.92
N VAL A 133 -5.54 -2.03 0.51
CA VAL A 133 -5.21 -1.01 -0.48
C VAL A 133 -4.28 -1.59 -1.54
N ARG A 134 -4.17 -0.92 -2.68
CA ARG A 134 -3.13 -1.21 -3.68
C ARG A 134 -2.54 0.07 -4.24
N PHE A 135 -1.31 0.01 -4.72
CA PHE A 135 -0.75 1.10 -5.49
C PHE A 135 -1.36 1.13 -6.89
N GLU A 136 -1.58 2.35 -7.38
CA GLU A 136 -1.96 2.61 -8.76
C GLU A 136 -1.18 3.80 -9.31
N MET A 137 -1.16 3.92 -10.63
CA MET A 137 -0.70 5.13 -11.30
C MET A 137 -1.92 5.94 -11.75
N ALA A 138 -1.98 7.21 -11.38
CA ALA A 138 -3.03 8.12 -11.81
C ALA A 138 -2.43 9.44 -12.30
N ASN A 139 -3.01 10.00 -13.37
CA ASN A 139 -2.67 11.32 -13.86
C ASN A 139 -3.31 12.37 -12.94
N LEU A 140 -2.49 13.06 -12.14
CA LEU A 140 -2.96 14.10 -11.22
C LEU A 140 -2.55 15.48 -11.71
N PRO A 141 -3.40 16.51 -11.52
CA PRO A 141 -3.07 17.87 -11.93
C PRO A 141 -1.86 18.41 -11.17
N CYS A 142 -0.96 19.11 -11.87
CA CYS A 142 0.26 19.67 -11.29
C CYS A 142 0.00 20.80 -10.29
N LYS A 143 -1.12 21.50 -10.46
CA LYS A 143 -1.63 22.57 -9.58
C LYS A 143 -3.15 22.50 -9.57
N ALA A 144 -3.78 23.09 -8.54
CA ALA A 144 -5.23 23.32 -8.58
C ALA A 144 -5.60 24.02 -9.89
N ASP A 145 -6.64 23.51 -10.56
CA ASP A 145 -7.20 24.04 -11.81
C ASP A 145 -6.29 23.95 -13.06
N SER A 146 -5.21 23.17 -13.02
CA SER A 146 -4.35 22.95 -14.19
C SER A 146 -4.84 21.79 -15.06
N SER A 147 -4.89 22.00 -16.38
CA SER A 147 -5.07 20.94 -17.38
C SER A 147 -3.83 20.04 -17.54
N ASN A 148 -2.66 20.51 -17.09
CA ASN A 148 -1.43 19.72 -17.12
C ASN A 148 -1.44 18.71 -15.97
N THR A 149 -1.49 17.44 -16.34
CA THR A 149 -1.42 16.33 -15.39
C THR A 149 -0.05 15.65 -15.44
N THR A 150 0.33 15.02 -14.34
CA THR A 150 1.51 14.18 -14.27
C THR A 150 1.17 12.83 -13.64
N PRO A 151 1.76 11.72 -14.13
CA PRO A 151 1.54 10.41 -13.55
C PRO A 151 2.14 10.37 -12.14
N LYS A 152 1.30 10.05 -11.16
CA LYS A 152 1.66 9.93 -9.74
C LYS A 152 1.25 8.57 -9.23
N VAL A 153 2.12 8.00 -8.38
CA VAL A 153 1.77 6.82 -7.59
C VAL A 153 0.81 7.26 -6.50
N VAL A 154 -0.35 6.61 -6.46
CA VAL A 154 -1.46 6.83 -5.54
C VAL A 154 -1.85 5.49 -4.92
N LEU A 155 -2.77 5.54 -3.96
CA LEU A 155 -3.37 4.33 -3.39
C LEU A 155 -4.85 4.28 -3.73
N ARG A 156 -5.33 3.09 -4.10
CA ARG A 156 -6.77 2.77 -4.15
C ARG A 156 -7.15 2.01 -2.89
N ALA A 157 -8.23 2.43 -2.24
CA ALA A 157 -8.87 1.64 -1.20
C ALA A 157 -9.70 0.55 -1.87
N LEU A 158 -9.34 -0.71 -1.65
CA LEU A 158 -10.10 -1.85 -2.16
C LEU A 158 -11.26 -2.19 -1.23
N ARG A 159 -10.96 -2.27 0.07
CA ARG A 159 -11.93 -2.68 1.08
C ARG A 159 -11.53 -2.21 2.48
N MET A 160 -12.51 -1.86 3.31
CA MET A 160 -12.30 -1.69 4.75
C MET A 160 -12.36 -3.06 5.45
N LEU A 161 -11.26 -3.44 6.11
CA LEU A 161 -11.14 -4.73 6.80
C LEU A 161 -11.54 -4.60 8.27
N GLU A 162 -11.05 -3.54 8.91
CA GLU A 162 -11.45 -3.16 10.27
C GLU A 162 -11.93 -1.72 10.22
N PRO A 163 -13.21 -1.44 10.51
CA PRO A 163 -13.71 -0.07 10.51
C PRO A 163 -12.99 0.73 11.60
N PRO A 164 -12.72 2.02 11.36
CA PRO A 164 -12.25 2.92 12.41
C PRO A 164 -13.27 3.05 13.53
N THR A 165 -12.82 3.52 14.70
CA THR A 165 -13.72 3.82 15.82
C THR A 165 -14.79 4.84 15.41
N PRO A 166 -15.95 4.90 16.08
CA PRO A 166 -17.01 5.84 15.75
C PRO A 166 -16.56 7.31 15.67
N LYS A 167 -15.56 7.69 16.47
CA LYS A 167 -14.96 9.05 16.46
C LYS A 167 -14.23 9.36 15.15
N ASP A 168 -13.66 8.35 14.52
CA ASP A 168 -12.87 8.46 13.29
C ASP A 168 -13.69 8.06 12.04
N ALA A 169 -14.87 7.47 12.20
CA ALA A 169 -15.62 6.83 11.12
C ALA A 169 -16.09 7.82 10.05
N GLU A 170 -16.62 8.98 10.44
CA GLU A 170 -17.04 10.03 9.52
C GLU A 170 -15.86 10.49 8.67
N PHE A 171 -14.73 10.79 9.32
CA PHE A 171 -13.51 11.22 8.67
C PHE A 171 -12.94 10.16 7.71
N ALA A 172 -12.87 8.91 8.17
CA ALA A 172 -12.40 7.82 7.36
C ALA A 172 -13.27 7.57 6.13
N SER A 173 -14.59 7.76 6.24
CA SER A 173 -15.51 7.63 5.09
C SER A 173 -15.27 8.67 3.99
N LEU A 174 -14.67 9.82 4.32
CA LEU A 174 -14.30 10.84 3.34
C LEU A 174 -13.03 10.48 2.58
N ILE A 175 -12.11 9.75 3.24
CA ILE A 175 -10.77 9.44 2.71
C ILE A 175 -10.70 8.06 2.06
N PHE A 176 -11.30 7.06 2.69
CA PHE A 176 -11.21 5.65 2.36
C PHE A 176 -12.56 5.14 1.87
N LYS A 177 -12.95 5.59 0.68
CA LYS A 177 -14.11 5.04 -0.02
C LYS A 177 -13.68 3.80 -0.80
N GLU A 178 -14.33 2.67 -0.52
CA GLU A 178 -14.05 1.42 -1.22
C GLU A 178 -14.19 1.60 -2.74
N GLY A 179 -13.26 0.99 -3.47
CA GLY A 179 -13.14 1.13 -4.90
C GLY A 179 -12.63 2.49 -5.38
N GLN A 180 -12.32 3.46 -4.51
CA GLN A 180 -11.84 4.79 -4.90
C GLN A 180 -10.38 5.04 -4.52
N LEU A 181 -9.76 6.02 -5.19
CA LEU A 181 -8.44 6.52 -4.79
C LEU A 181 -8.54 7.19 -3.42
N ILE A 182 -7.55 6.93 -2.56
CA ILE A 182 -7.44 7.53 -1.23
C ILE A 182 -7.31 9.04 -1.38
N GLN A 183 -8.17 9.79 -0.71
CA GLN A 183 -8.23 11.23 -0.84
C GLN A 183 -7.26 11.93 0.12
N LYS A 184 -6.71 13.07 -0.32
CA LYS A 184 -6.06 14.03 0.56
C LYS A 184 -7.15 14.85 1.25
N TYR A 185 -7.07 14.94 2.57
CA TYR A 185 -7.94 15.77 3.39
C TYR A 185 -7.17 16.95 3.97
N ASP A 186 -7.76 18.14 3.90
CA ASP A 186 -7.26 19.34 4.53
C ASP A 186 -8.02 19.62 5.83
N VAL A 187 -7.31 19.54 6.95
CA VAL A 187 -7.86 19.74 8.31
C VAL A 187 -8.36 21.16 8.53
N ARG A 188 -7.76 22.14 7.86
CA ARG A 188 -8.08 23.55 8.05
C ARG A 188 -9.39 23.92 7.38
N THR A 189 -9.64 23.34 6.21
CA THR A 189 -10.84 23.62 5.41
C THR A 189 -11.93 22.58 5.61
N GLY A 190 -11.59 21.41 6.18
CA GLY A 190 -12.50 20.28 6.32
C GLY A 190 -12.81 19.56 5.01
N MET A 191 -12.09 19.88 3.93
CA MET A 191 -12.40 19.40 2.58
C MET A 191 -11.36 18.40 2.05
N THR A 192 -11.83 17.48 1.20
CA THR A 192 -10.96 16.63 0.38
C THR A 192 -10.51 17.36 -0.87
N THR A 193 -9.21 17.34 -1.18
CA THR A 193 -8.62 18.11 -2.30
C THR A 193 -8.19 17.22 -3.48
N GLY A 194 -8.66 15.97 -3.54
CA GLY A 194 -8.31 15.00 -4.59
C GLY A 194 -7.37 13.88 -4.12
N PRO A 195 -7.01 12.95 -5.03
CA PRO A 195 -6.21 11.77 -4.69
C PRO A 195 -4.87 12.12 -4.05
N ARG A 196 -4.50 11.36 -3.02
CA ARG A 196 -3.25 11.54 -2.32
C ARG A 196 -2.12 10.80 -3.05
N SER A 197 -1.15 11.57 -3.54
CA SER A 197 0.12 10.99 -3.95
C SER A 197 0.87 10.44 -2.74
N THR A 198 1.48 9.27 -2.90
CA THR A 198 2.25 8.61 -1.85
C THR A 198 3.64 9.22 -1.65
N THR A 199 4.01 10.22 -2.47
CA THR A 199 5.37 10.78 -2.52
C THR A 199 5.34 12.30 -2.34
N ARG A 200 6.35 12.84 -1.65
CA ARG A 200 6.58 14.30 -1.62
C ARG A 200 7.35 14.68 -2.88
N MET A 201 7.15 15.93 -3.32
CA MET A 201 7.73 16.47 -4.55
C MET A 201 9.15 15.91 -4.81
N VAL A 202 9.31 15.37 -6.01
CA VAL A 202 10.56 14.97 -6.69
C VAL A 202 11.06 13.52 -6.49
N GLU A 203 10.73 12.77 -5.44
CA GLU A 203 11.30 11.41 -5.32
C GLU A 203 10.33 10.34 -4.83
N ASP A 204 10.04 9.39 -5.73
CA ASP A 204 9.47 8.11 -5.37
C ASP A 204 10.58 7.17 -4.85
N ARG A 205 11.21 7.49 -3.71
CA ARG A 205 12.39 6.75 -3.20
C ARG A 205 12.18 5.24 -3.07
N PHE A 206 10.92 4.81 -2.92
CA PHE A 206 10.54 3.40 -2.82
C PHE A 206 9.97 2.81 -4.13
N VAL A 207 9.89 3.59 -5.21
CA VAL A 207 9.41 3.16 -6.52
C VAL A 207 10.55 3.28 -7.52
N LEU A 208 11.09 2.15 -7.95
CA LEU A 208 12.09 2.11 -9.00
C LEU A 208 11.48 2.49 -10.36
N PRO A 209 12.29 2.91 -11.35
CA PRO A 209 11.81 3.11 -12.72
C PRO A 209 11.06 1.89 -13.28
N SER A 210 11.53 0.69 -12.97
CA SER A 210 10.89 -0.59 -13.31
C SER A 210 9.57 -0.83 -12.58
N SER A 211 9.49 -0.48 -11.29
CA SER A 211 8.23 -0.53 -10.53
C SER A 211 7.21 0.48 -11.05
N ARG A 212 7.66 1.69 -11.38
CA ARG A 212 6.84 2.72 -12.03
C ARG A 212 6.35 2.21 -13.38
N LYS A 213 7.23 1.67 -14.22
CA LYS A 213 6.87 1.10 -15.52
C LYS A 213 5.81 0.00 -15.36
N LEU A 214 5.98 -0.90 -14.40
CA LEU A 214 4.98 -1.94 -14.13
C LEU A 214 3.62 -1.34 -13.74
N LEU A 215 3.59 -0.31 -12.90
CA LEU A 215 2.35 0.40 -12.54
C LEU A 215 1.73 1.11 -13.75
N GLU A 216 2.53 1.74 -14.60
CA GLU A 216 2.07 2.40 -15.84
C GLU A 216 1.48 1.37 -16.81
N GLU A 217 2.17 0.25 -17.02
CA GLU A 217 1.68 -0.84 -17.88
C GLU A 217 0.41 -1.49 -17.36
N THR A 218 0.25 -1.56 -16.03
CA THR A 218 -0.93 -2.15 -15.40
C THR A 218 -2.14 -1.22 -15.42
N TYR A 219 -1.94 0.10 -15.24
CA TYR A 219 -3.04 1.02 -14.94
C TYR A 219 -3.24 2.16 -15.94
N LEU A 220 -2.26 2.47 -16.80
CA LEU A 220 -2.36 3.55 -17.80
C LEU A 220 -2.43 3.06 -19.24
N ARG A 221 -2.09 1.79 -19.52
CA ARG A 221 -2.09 1.25 -20.90
C ARG A 221 -3.46 1.20 -21.58
N GLU A 222 -4.57 1.28 -20.84
CA GLU A 222 -5.92 1.24 -21.41
C GLU A 222 -6.40 2.58 -22.02
N ILE A 223 -5.62 3.65 -21.97
CA ILE A 223 -6.07 4.99 -22.43
C ILE A 223 -5.72 5.30 -23.90
N ASN A 224 -5.05 4.39 -24.62
CA ASN A 224 -4.88 4.53 -26.07
C ASN A 224 -5.34 3.25 -26.79
N PRO A 225 -6.60 3.17 -27.26
CA PRO A 225 -6.89 2.29 -28.38
C PRO A 225 -6.14 2.86 -29.60
N ALA A 226 -5.43 1.97 -30.30
CA ALA A 226 -4.83 2.26 -31.59
C ALA A 226 -5.88 2.72 -32.62
#